data_AF-A0AAD6B5Y6-F1
#
_entry.id   AF-A0AAD6B5Y6-F1
#
_cell.length_a   1.000
_cell.length_b   1.000
_cell.length_c   1.000
_cell.angle_alpha   90.00
_cell.angle_beta   90.00
_cell.angle_gamma   90.00
#
_symmetry.space_group_name_H-M   'P 1'
#
loop_
_entity.id
_entity.type
_entity.pdbx_description
1 polymer ?
#
loop_
_entity_poly.entity_id
_entity_poly.type
_entity_poly.pdbx_seq_one_letter_code
_entity_poly.pdbx_strand_id
1 'polypeptide(L)'
;MSGCCVYGCTNRYSTGGLKFYGIPRGPRPFQSNRRRLWLQAIKRVDWNEDIIKNARVCSAHFISGKASLDSSSPDFVPSVFMYTKQSQNPNAKMDRYHRKRRRADTAANQRVTSETPEQECSMDHCPAEEDIPVPKREYDDLNLRYSQLQEEYVNLRQEFDTLRAENVKLKEELQKSTFSYTTVDILDDVVIECGALKNLCKSVVPK
;
A
#
# COMPACT_ATOMS: atom_id res chain seq x y z
N MET A 1 -28.90 2.48 -5.93
CA MET A 1 -28.35 1.41 -5.07
C MET A 1 -27.36 0.57 -5.88
N SER A 2 -26.07 0.61 -5.54
CA SER A 2 -25.03 -0.13 -6.25
C SER A 2 -24.97 -1.59 -5.78
N GLY A 3 -24.90 -2.53 -6.74
CA GLY A 3 -24.69 -3.95 -6.50
C GLY A 3 -23.22 -4.34 -6.63
N CYS A 4 -22.93 -5.64 -6.50
CA CYS A 4 -21.60 -6.17 -6.76
C CYS A 4 -21.20 -5.97 -8.23
N CYS A 5 -19.97 -5.54 -8.51
CA CYS A 5 -19.47 -5.33 -9.87
C CYS A 5 -18.98 -6.62 -10.55
N VAL A 6 -18.84 -7.72 -9.81
CA VAL A 6 -18.40 -9.01 -10.38
C VAL A 6 -19.45 -9.57 -11.34
N TYR A 7 -19.00 -10.09 -12.49
CA TYR A 7 -19.89 -10.62 -13.51
C TYR A 7 -20.75 -11.77 -12.97
N GLY A 8 -22.06 -11.71 -13.24
CA GLY A 8 -23.04 -12.70 -12.78
C GLY A 8 -23.40 -12.63 -11.29
N CYS A 9 -22.80 -11.73 -10.52
CA CYS A 9 -23.13 -11.57 -9.10
C CYS A 9 -24.39 -10.72 -8.92
N THR A 10 -25.43 -11.29 -8.33
CA THR A 10 -26.71 -10.61 -8.07
C THR A 10 -26.79 -9.95 -6.69
N ASN A 11 -25.73 -10.06 -5.88
CA ASN A 11 -25.69 -9.51 -4.53
C ASN A 11 -25.80 -7.98 -4.55
N ARG A 12 -26.76 -7.47 -3.77
CA ARG A 12 -27.02 -6.04 -3.59
C ARG A 12 -26.81 -5.64 -2.14
N TYR A 13 -26.58 -4.36 -1.92
CA TYR A 13 -26.46 -3.82 -0.56
C TYR A 13 -27.74 -4.06 0.27
N SER A 14 -28.91 -4.08 -0.39
CA SER A 14 -30.21 -4.35 0.22
C SER A 14 -30.40 -5.79 0.71
N THR A 15 -29.59 -6.73 0.24
CA THR A 15 -29.77 -8.16 0.54
C THR A 15 -29.39 -8.52 1.99
N GLY A 16 -28.81 -7.59 2.75
CA GLY A 16 -28.44 -7.80 4.16
C GLY A 16 -27.29 -8.81 4.34
N GLY A 17 -26.44 -8.61 5.34
CA GLY A 17 -25.43 -9.61 5.75
C GLY A 17 -24.12 -9.67 4.95
N LEU A 18 -24.01 -9.01 3.80
CA LEU A 18 -22.76 -8.96 3.02
C LEU A 18 -22.04 -7.61 3.14
N LYS A 19 -20.71 -7.65 3.24
CA LYS A 19 -19.87 -6.45 3.19
C LYS A 19 -19.52 -6.12 1.74
N PHE A 20 -19.46 -4.83 1.41
CA PHE A 20 -19.10 -4.37 0.07
C PHE A 20 -17.79 -3.58 0.13
N TYR A 21 -16.79 -4.05 -0.61
CA TYR A 21 -15.45 -3.47 -0.63
C TYR A 21 -15.27 -2.63 -1.89
N GLY A 22 -14.76 -1.40 -1.71
CA GLY A 22 -14.32 -0.56 -2.81
C GLY A 22 -13.06 -1.09 -3.46
N ILE A 23 -12.96 -0.92 -4.77
CA ILE A 23 -11.73 -1.22 -5.49
C ILE A 23 -10.63 -0.26 -5.00
N PRO A 24 -9.43 -0.75 -4.65
CA PRO A 24 -8.35 0.10 -4.15
C PRO A 24 -8.06 1.28 -5.07
N ARG A 25 -7.68 2.40 -4.47
CA ARG A 25 -7.42 3.68 -5.14
C ARG A 25 -6.15 4.32 -4.64
N GLY A 26 -5.67 5.31 -5.38
CA GLY A 26 -4.56 6.15 -4.95
C GLY A 26 -3.21 5.72 -5.52
N PRO A 27 -2.25 6.65 -5.57
CA PRO A 27 -1.02 6.49 -6.36
C PRO A 27 0.07 5.68 -5.66
N ARG A 28 -0.09 5.38 -4.37
CA ARG A 28 0.93 4.69 -3.56
C ARG A 28 1.20 3.29 -4.14
N PRO A 29 2.46 2.85 -4.27
CA PRO A 29 2.81 1.59 -4.93
C PRO A 29 2.01 0.37 -4.45
N PHE A 30 1.81 0.26 -3.14
CA PHE A 30 0.99 -0.79 -2.53
C PHE A 30 -0.47 -0.78 -3.04
N GLN A 31 -1.11 0.40 -3.04
CA GLN A 31 -2.51 0.53 -3.47
C GLN A 31 -2.65 0.36 -4.98
N SER A 32 -1.72 0.91 -5.77
CA SER A 32 -1.66 0.75 -7.22
C SER A 32 -1.50 -0.72 -7.62
N ASN A 33 -0.59 -1.45 -6.97
CA ASN A 33 -0.40 -2.88 -7.21
C ASN A 33 -1.64 -3.69 -6.82
N ARG A 34 -2.21 -3.41 -5.63
CA ARG A 34 -3.42 -4.09 -5.17
C ARG A 34 -4.61 -3.83 -6.10
N ARG A 35 -4.79 -2.59 -6.57
CA ARG A 35 -5.78 -2.21 -7.57
C ARG A 35 -5.59 -3.03 -8.83
N ARG A 36 -4.39 -3.02 -9.42
CA ARG A 36 -4.06 -3.79 -10.63
C ARG A 36 -4.45 -5.26 -10.50
N LEU A 37 -4.13 -5.88 -9.38
CA LEU A 37 -4.47 -7.28 -9.11
C LEU A 37 -5.98 -7.52 -8.96
N TRP A 38 -6.72 -6.61 -8.32
CA TRP A 38 -8.18 -6.70 -8.23
C TRP A 38 -8.84 -6.59 -9.61
N LEU A 39 -8.39 -5.64 -10.44
CA LEU A 39 -8.89 -5.48 -11.81
C LEU A 39 -8.63 -6.74 -12.64
N GLN A 40 -7.41 -7.27 -12.55
CA GLN A 40 -6.99 -8.50 -13.22
C GLN A 40 -7.77 -9.73 -12.75
N ALA A 41 -8.21 -9.78 -11.48
CA ALA A 41 -9.00 -10.88 -10.97
C ALA A 41 -10.46 -10.82 -11.46
N ILE A 42 -11.05 -9.63 -11.47
CA ILE A 42 -12.45 -9.43 -11.89
C ILE A 42 -12.61 -9.64 -13.41
N LYS A 43 -11.59 -9.34 -14.23
CA LYS A 43 -11.55 -9.62 -15.68
C LYS A 43 -12.76 -9.12 -16.49
N ARG A 44 -13.38 -8.02 -16.08
CA ARG A 44 -14.35 -7.30 -16.93
C ARG A 44 -13.61 -6.57 -18.04
N VAL A 45 -14.27 -6.39 -19.18
CA VAL A 45 -13.72 -5.67 -20.36
C VAL A 45 -14.22 -4.22 -20.40
N ASP A 46 -15.37 -3.95 -19.81
CA ASP A 46 -16.13 -2.70 -19.78
C ASP A 46 -15.72 -1.74 -18.64
N TRP A 47 -14.41 -1.54 -18.41
CA TRP A 47 -13.95 -0.61 -17.38
C TRP A 47 -13.75 0.81 -17.94
N ASN A 48 -14.42 1.78 -17.33
CA ASN A 48 -14.04 3.18 -17.38
C ASN A 48 -13.83 3.67 -15.94
N GLU A 49 -12.88 4.57 -15.67
CA GLU A 49 -12.49 5.05 -14.33
C GLU A 49 -13.70 5.53 -13.50
N ASP A 50 -14.70 6.12 -14.16
CA ASP A 50 -15.97 6.55 -13.55
C ASP A 50 -16.85 5.39 -13.04
N ILE A 51 -16.74 4.23 -13.67
CA ILE A 51 -17.37 2.99 -13.23
C ILE A 51 -16.54 2.41 -12.08
N ILE A 52 -15.21 2.36 -12.25
CA ILE A 52 -14.28 1.76 -11.27
C ILE A 52 -14.40 2.43 -9.90
N LYS A 53 -14.45 3.77 -9.89
CA LYS A 53 -14.53 4.54 -8.64
C LYS A 53 -15.72 4.06 -7.80
N ASN A 54 -16.88 3.88 -8.41
CA ASN A 54 -18.10 3.54 -7.70
C ASN A 54 -18.34 2.02 -7.60
N ALA A 55 -17.56 1.22 -8.32
CA ALA A 55 -17.64 -0.24 -8.28
C ALA A 55 -17.32 -0.80 -6.89
N ARG A 56 -18.07 -1.84 -6.50
CA ARG A 56 -17.95 -2.52 -5.22
C ARG A 56 -17.96 -4.03 -5.42
N VAL A 57 -17.16 -4.75 -4.66
CA VAL A 57 -17.13 -6.21 -4.65
C VAL A 57 -17.71 -6.71 -3.33
N CYS A 58 -18.70 -7.61 -3.36
CA CYS A 58 -19.26 -8.16 -2.13
C CYS A 58 -18.33 -9.19 -1.46
N SER A 59 -18.50 -9.40 -0.16
CA SER A 59 -17.71 -10.32 0.67
C SER A 59 -17.68 -11.75 0.15
N ALA A 60 -18.72 -12.21 -0.55
CA ALA A 60 -18.79 -13.56 -1.13
C ALA A 60 -17.65 -13.89 -2.12
N HIS A 61 -16.93 -12.88 -2.62
CA HIS A 61 -15.79 -13.07 -3.52
C HIS A 61 -14.44 -13.30 -2.80
N PHE A 62 -14.46 -13.30 -1.46
CA PHE A 62 -13.32 -13.57 -0.59
C PHE A 62 -13.60 -14.86 0.19
N ILE A 63 -12.58 -15.69 0.38
CA ILE A 63 -12.67 -17.00 1.04
C ILE A 63 -13.14 -16.85 2.48
N SER A 64 -12.57 -15.91 3.26
CA SER A 64 -13.05 -15.62 4.62
C SER A 64 -14.26 -14.68 4.68
N GLY A 65 -14.73 -14.18 3.53
CA GLY A 65 -15.69 -13.09 3.49
C GLY A 65 -15.12 -11.71 3.81
N LYS A 66 -13.80 -11.56 4.00
CA LYS A 66 -13.16 -10.28 4.31
C LYS A 66 -11.94 -10.02 3.43
N ALA A 67 -11.85 -8.82 2.86
CA ALA A 67 -10.67 -8.40 2.10
C ALA A 67 -9.46 -8.15 3.02
N SER A 68 -8.35 -8.82 2.78
CA SER A 68 -7.12 -8.70 3.58
C SER A 68 -6.17 -7.63 3.02
N LEU A 69 -5.45 -6.92 3.90
CA LEU A 69 -4.34 -6.02 3.52
C LEU A 69 -3.00 -6.74 3.38
N ASP A 70 -2.90 -7.96 3.89
CA ASP A 70 -1.69 -8.78 3.80
C ASP A 70 -1.57 -9.38 2.40
N SER A 71 -0.49 -9.05 1.67
CA SER A 71 -0.24 -9.51 0.31
C SER A 71 -0.08 -11.03 0.19
N SER A 72 0.26 -11.71 1.30
CA SER A 72 0.41 -13.16 1.36
C SER A 72 -0.90 -13.90 1.65
N SER A 73 -1.94 -13.17 2.07
CA SER A 73 -3.26 -13.74 2.34
C SER A 73 -3.97 -14.09 1.02
N PRO A 74 -4.67 -15.25 0.95
CA PRO A 74 -5.46 -15.57 -0.23
C PRO A 74 -6.65 -14.61 -0.44
N ASP A 75 -7.03 -13.84 0.59
CA ASP A 75 -8.06 -12.80 0.54
C ASP A 75 -7.53 -11.41 0.23
N PHE A 76 -6.25 -11.29 -0.17
CA PHE A 76 -5.69 -10.03 -0.65
C PHE A 76 -6.41 -9.52 -1.92
N VAL A 77 -6.91 -10.45 -2.73
CA VAL A 77 -7.63 -10.22 -4.00
C VAL A 77 -8.92 -11.03 -4.03
N PRO A 78 -9.99 -10.56 -4.69
CA PRO A 78 -11.18 -11.38 -4.90
C PRO A 78 -10.80 -12.60 -5.76
N SER A 79 -11.18 -13.79 -5.33
CA SER A 79 -10.76 -15.05 -5.98
C SER A 79 -11.87 -16.08 -6.13
N VAL A 80 -13.02 -15.87 -5.48
CA VAL A 80 -14.18 -16.75 -5.57
C VAL A 80 -15.10 -16.21 -6.66
N PHE A 81 -15.07 -16.83 -7.84
CA PHE A 81 -15.92 -16.48 -8.98
C PHE A 81 -16.69 -17.71 -9.46
N MET A 82 -17.86 -17.50 -10.07
CA MET A 82 -18.68 -18.61 -10.59
C MET A 82 -18.09 -19.27 -11.85
N TYR A 83 -17.34 -18.50 -12.64
CA TYR A 83 -16.81 -18.91 -13.94
C TYR A 83 -15.36 -19.38 -13.92
N THR A 84 -14.64 -19.24 -12.80
CA THR A 84 -13.29 -19.79 -12.67
C THR A 84 -13.38 -21.24 -12.23
N LYS A 85 -12.47 -22.10 -12.73
CA LYS A 85 -12.24 -23.43 -12.13
C LYS A 85 -11.81 -23.18 -10.69
N GLN A 86 -12.74 -23.25 -9.76
CA GLN A 86 -12.44 -23.07 -8.35
C GLN A 86 -11.39 -24.13 -7.99
N SER A 87 -10.42 -23.74 -7.16
CA SER A 87 -9.61 -24.75 -6.49
C SER A 87 -10.58 -25.69 -5.81
N GLN A 88 -10.38 -27.00 -5.97
CA GLN A 88 -11.24 -28.02 -5.35
C GLN A 88 -11.39 -27.82 -3.83
N ASN A 89 -10.52 -27.02 -3.21
CA ASN A 89 -10.64 -26.61 -1.82
C ASN A 89 -10.07 -25.20 -1.56
N PRO A 90 -10.91 -24.13 -1.55
CA PRO A 90 -10.47 -22.77 -1.19
C PRO A 90 -9.97 -22.68 0.26
N ASN A 91 -10.48 -23.52 1.18
CA ASN A 91 -10.01 -23.56 2.56
C ASN A 91 -8.55 -24.05 2.64
N ALA A 92 -8.13 -24.97 1.77
CA ALA A 92 -6.74 -25.43 1.75
C ALA A 92 -5.72 -24.30 1.45
N LYS A 93 -6.11 -23.28 0.67
CA LYS A 93 -5.28 -22.08 0.45
C LYS A 93 -5.17 -21.26 1.73
N MET A 94 -6.28 -21.11 2.44
CA MET A 94 -6.31 -20.42 3.73
C MET A 94 -5.50 -21.15 4.79
N ASP A 95 -5.59 -22.48 4.85
CA ASP A 95 -4.81 -23.31 5.77
C ASP A 95 -3.31 -23.20 5.52
N ARG A 96 -2.90 -23.15 4.24
CA ARG A 96 -1.51 -22.89 3.86
C ARG A 96 -1.05 -21.52 4.36
N TYR A 97 -1.89 -20.49 4.21
CA TYR A 97 -1.59 -19.16 4.72
C TYR A 97 -1.45 -19.14 6.25
N HIS A 98 -2.38 -19.74 6.99
CA HIS A 98 -2.30 -19.84 8.44
C HIS A 98 -1.07 -20.60 8.92
N ARG A 99 -0.70 -21.72 8.28
CA ARG A 99 0.53 -22.46 8.59
C ARG A 99 1.78 -21.61 8.36
N LYS A 100 1.84 -20.87 7.25
CA LYS A 100 2.96 -19.96 6.98
C LYS A 100 3.06 -18.88 8.05
N ARG A 101 1.94 -18.27 8.45
CA ARG A 101 1.91 -17.21 9.46
C ARG A 101 2.37 -17.72 10.84
N ARG A 102 1.86 -18.88 11.27
CA ARG A 102 2.28 -19.53 12.53
C ARG A 102 3.79 -19.77 12.58
N ARG A 103 4.40 -20.25 11.49
CA ARG A 103 5.86 -20.44 11.43
C ARG A 103 6.64 -19.13 11.60
N ALA A 104 6.16 -18.06 10.98
CA ALA A 104 6.78 -16.74 11.11
C ALA A 104 6.64 -16.20 12.55
N ASP A 105 5.46 -16.36 13.16
CA ASP A 105 5.18 -15.93 14.54
C ASP A 105 6.07 -16.69 15.54
N THR A 106 6.22 -18.02 15.39
CA THR A 106 7.13 -18.82 16.23
C THR A 106 8.58 -18.41 16.08
N ALA A 107 9.04 -18.17 14.85
CA ALA A 107 10.41 -17.71 14.59
C ALA A 107 10.67 -16.29 15.13
N ALA A 108 9.65 -15.43 15.17
CA ALA A 108 9.76 -14.10 15.76
C ALA A 108 9.82 -14.16 17.30
N ASN A 109 8.98 -14.96 17.94
CA ASN A 109 8.98 -15.10 19.40
C ASN A 109 10.29 -15.69 19.96
N GLN A 110 10.92 -16.61 19.24
CA GLN A 110 12.23 -17.15 19.65
C GLN A 110 13.37 -16.12 19.62
N ARG A 111 13.24 -15.06 18.81
CA ARG A 111 14.24 -13.96 18.75
C ARG A 111 14.08 -12.92 19.84
N VAL A 112 12.90 -12.80 20.44
CA VAL A 112 12.59 -11.76 21.45
C VAL A 112 12.97 -12.23 22.86
N THR A 113 13.08 -13.53 23.11
CA THR A 113 13.50 -14.08 24.41
C THR A 113 15.01 -14.08 24.64
N SER A 114 15.82 -13.52 23.73
CA SER A 114 17.29 -13.61 23.74
C SER A 114 18.02 -12.26 23.76
N GLU A 115 17.49 -11.23 24.43
CA GLU A 115 18.20 -9.94 24.65
C GLU A 115 18.12 -9.48 26.14
N THR A 116 19.04 -10.05 26.95
CA THR A 116 19.80 -9.63 28.17
C THR A 116 19.23 -8.75 29.32
N PRO A 117 19.68 -9.01 30.58
CA PRO A 117 20.82 -8.28 31.13
C PRO A 117 21.93 -9.19 31.70
N GLU A 118 23.18 -8.77 31.46
CA GLU A 118 24.44 -9.14 32.11
C GLU A 118 24.34 -10.16 33.26
N GLN A 119 24.65 -11.42 32.97
CA GLN A 119 24.96 -12.40 33.98
C GLN A 119 26.16 -13.20 33.47
N GLU A 120 27.31 -13.00 34.11
CA GLU A 120 28.51 -13.81 33.89
C GLU A 120 28.12 -15.28 34.05
N CYS A 121 27.96 -16.00 32.93
CA CYS A 121 27.78 -17.43 32.99
C CYS A 121 29.13 -18.05 33.35
N SER A 122 29.27 -18.38 34.62
CA SER A 122 30.30 -19.29 35.12
C SER A 122 30.26 -20.56 34.28
N MET A 123 31.38 -20.79 33.60
CA MET A 123 31.62 -21.88 32.68
C MET A 123 31.75 -23.18 33.46
N ASP A 124 30.65 -23.81 33.82
CA ASP A 124 30.68 -25.21 34.25
C ASP A 124 29.45 -25.99 33.76
N HIS A 125 29.75 -26.89 32.81
CA HIS A 125 28.99 -28.06 32.37
C HIS A 125 27.70 -27.86 31.55
N CYS A 126 27.89 -27.68 30.25
CA CYS A 126 26.98 -28.22 29.23
C CYS A 126 27.53 -29.57 28.70
N PRO A 127 26.69 -30.64 28.61
CA PRO A 127 27.09 -31.86 27.93
C PRO A 127 27.44 -31.50 26.48
N ALA A 128 28.61 -31.95 26.02
CA ALA A 128 29.15 -31.64 24.70
C ALA A 128 28.08 -31.79 23.61
N GLU A 129 27.66 -30.67 23.02
CA GLU A 129 26.99 -30.69 21.73
C GLU A 129 28.05 -31.12 20.71
N GLU A 130 27.79 -32.21 20.00
CA GLU A 130 28.57 -32.55 18.82
C GLU A 130 28.35 -31.44 17.79
N ASP A 131 29.38 -30.61 17.59
CA ASP A 131 29.50 -29.64 16.51
C ASP A 131 29.13 -30.33 15.20
N ILE A 132 27.94 -30.07 14.66
CA ILE A 132 27.58 -30.51 13.31
C ILE A 132 28.45 -29.67 12.37
N PRO A 133 29.42 -30.24 11.65
CA PRO A 133 30.29 -29.46 10.79
C PRO A 133 29.47 -28.97 9.59
N VAL A 134 29.01 -27.72 9.62
CA VAL A 134 28.43 -27.08 8.45
C VAL A 134 29.53 -27.04 7.38
N PRO A 135 29.33 -27.64 6.20
CA PRO A 135 30.34 -27.63 5.16
C PRO A 135 30.79 -26.19 4.88
N LYS A 136 32.10 -25.93 4.97
CA LYS A 136 32.68 -24.58 4.83
C LYS A 136 32.14 -23.78 3.62
N ARG A 137 31.87 -24.49 2.51
CA ARG A 137 31.27 -23.91 1.30
C ARG A 137 29.87 -23.31 1.52
N GLU A 138 29.03 -23.93 2.34
CA GLU A 138 27.69 -23.44 2.66
C GLU A 138 27.76 -22.22 3.58
N TYR A 139 28.72 -22.19 4.50
CA TYR A 139 28.99 -21.02 5.35
C TYR A 139 29.49 -19.82 4.52
N ASP A 140 30.43 -20.07 3.61
CA ASP A 140 30.98 -19.04 2.73
C ASP A 140 29.91 -18.46 1.79
N ASP A 141 29.05 -19.31 1.20
CA ASP A 141 27.92 -18.88 0.36
C ASP A 141 26.88 -18.07 1.15
N LEU A 142 26.55 -18.52 2.37
CA LEU A 142 25.62 -17.81 3.24
C LEU A 142 26.17 -16.44 3.66
N ASN A 143 27.45 -16.37 3.98
CA ASN A 143 28.12 -15.13 4.37
C ASN A 143 28.16 -14.15 3.18
N LEU A 144 28.45 -14.63 1.97
CA LEU A 144 28.40 -13.81 0.75
C LEU A 144 27.00 -13.23 0.52
N ARG A 145 25.97 -14.06 0.67
CA ARG A 145 24.58 -13.63 0.50
C ARG A 145 24.14 -12.63 1.58
N TYR A 146 24.62 -12.81 2.81
CA TYR A 146 24.38 -11.86 3.89
C TYR A 146 25.03 -10.51 3.59
N SER A 147 26.29 -10.50 3.13
CA SER A 147 26.98 -9.27 2.73
C SER A 147 26.26 -8.54 1.59
N GLN A 148 25.82 -9.27 0.56
CA GLN A 148 25.05 -8.69 -0.55
C GLN A 148 23.73 -8.08 -0.07
N LEU A 149 22.99 -8.80 0.76
CA LEU A 149 21.72 -8.32 1.30
C LEU A 149 21.91 -7.07 2.18
N GLN A 150 23.01 -7.02 2.94
CA GLN A 150 23.35 -5.87 3.76
C GLN A 150 23.63 -4.64 2.91
N GLU A 151 24.36 -4.80 1.80
CA GLU A 151 24.62 -3.73 0.84
C GLU A 151 23.33 -3.23 0.18
N GLU A 152 22.49 -4.14 -0.30
CA GLU A 152 21.17 -3.80 -0.86
C GLU A 152 20.29 -3.05 0.14
N TYR A 153 20.31 -3.45 1.42
CA TYR A 153 19.54 -2.78 2.47
C TYR A 153 20.03 -1.34 2.70
N VAL A 154 21.35 -1.12 2.74
CA VAL A 154 21.93 0.22 2.89
C VAL A 154 21.57 1.10 1.70
N ASN A 155 21.70 0.59 0.47
CA ASN A 155 21.35 1.31 -0.75
C ASN A 155 19.87 1.69 -0.75
N LEU A 156 18.98 0.74 -0.45
CA LEU A 156 17.54 0.99 -0.40
C LEU A 156 17.17 2.02 0.68
N ARG A 157 17.88 2.00 1.82
CA ARG A 157 17.68 2.99 2.88
C ARG A 157 18.05 4.39 2.41
N GLN A 158 19.18 4.53 1.71
CA GLN A 158 19.61 5.80 1.12
C GLN A 158 18.64 6.30 0.04
N GLU A 159 18.15 5.43 -0.83
CA GLU A 159 17.14 5.78 -1.82
C GLU A 159 15.85 6.27 -1.16
N PHE A 160 15.40 5.59 -0.10
CA PHE A 160 14.22 6.01 0.64
C PHE A 160 14.38 7.40 1.27
N ASP A 161 15.54 7.67 1.87
CA ASP A 161 15.84 8.97 2.48
C ASP A 161 15.94 10.08 1.41
N THR A 162 16.53 9.77 0.25
CA THR A 162 16.60 10.69 -0.91
C THR A 162 15.21 11.02 -1.44
N LEU A 163 14.40 10.00 -1.71
CA LEU A 163 13.02 10.18 -2.16
C LEU A 163 12.19 10.95 -1.13
N ARG A 164 12.43 10.72 0.17
CA ARG A 164 11.74 11.45 1.23
C ARG A 164 12.11 12.93 1.20
N ALA A 165 13.39 13.27 1.01
CA ALA A 165 13.85 14.64 0.89
C ALA A 165 13.26 15.34 -0.35
N GLU A 166 13.27 14.67 -1.51
CA GLU A 166 12.64 15.19 -2.73
C GLU A 166 11.14 15.42 -2.54
N ASN A 167 10.44 14.50 -1.87
CA ASN A 167 9.02 14.66 -1.56
C ASN A 167 8.75 15.86 -0.65
N VAL A 168 9.65 16.19 0.29
CA VAL A 168 9.53 17.40 1.10
C VAL A 168 9.73 18.65 0.23
N LYS A 169 10.78 18.67 -0.59
CA LYS A 169 11.07 19.80 -1.49
C LYS A 169 9.92 20.05 -2.48
N LEU A 170 9.41 19.02 -3.13
CA LEU A 170 8.28 19.14 -4.06
C LEU A 170 7.01 19.64 -3.38
N LYS A 171 6.77 19.26 -2.10
CA LYS A 171 5.64 19.80 -1.33
C LYS A 171 5.81 21.28 -1.04
N GLU A 172 7.02 21.73 -0.71
CA GLU A 172 7.31 23.16 -0.52
C GLU A 172 7.17 23.95 -1.83
N GLU A 173 7.67 23.41 -2.94
CA GLU A 173 7.51 24.02 -4.27
C GLU A 173 6.03 24.12 -4.67
N LEU A 174 5.24 23.08 -4.40
CA LEU A 174 3.79 23.10 -4.63
C LEU A 174 3.10 24.12 -3.72
N GLN A 175 3.52 24.27 -2.46
CA GLN A 175 3.00 25.28 -1.56
C GLN A 175 3.35 26.70 -2.03
N LYS A 176 4.57 26.90 -2.55
CA LYS A 176 5.01 28.19 -3.12
C LYS A 176 4.27 28.52 -4.42
N SER A 177 4.02 27.55 -5.29
CA SER A 177 3.27 27.75 -6.53
C SER A 177 1.77 27.96 -6.29
N THR A 178 1.21 27.35 -5.25
CA THR A 178 -0.17 27.66 -4.81
C THR A 178 -0.28 29.05 -4.20
N PHE A 179 0.78 29.55 -3.54
CA PHE A 179 0.83 30.93 -3.05
C PHE A 179 1.06 31.97 -4.16
N SER A 180 1.66 31.60 -5.30
CA SER A 180 1.87 32.55 -6.41
C SER A 180 0.60 32.90 -7.20
N TYR A 181 -0.49 32.15 -7.05
CA TYR A 181 -1.77 32.48 -7.71
C TYR A 181 -2.49 33.64 -7.01
N THR A 182 -2.37 33.76 -5.68
CA THR A 182 -2.95 34.88 -4.91
C THR A 182 -2.21 36.22 -5.11
N THR A 183 -0.98 36.20 -5.64
CA THR A 183 -0.27 37.44 -6.05
C THR A 183 -0.71 37.98 -7.40
N VAL A 184 -1.43 37.19 -8.22
CA VAL A 184 -2.00 37.69 -9.47
C VAL A 184 -3.22 38.58 -9.19
N ASP A 185 -3.94 38.34 -8.09
CA ASP A 185 -5.11 39.13 -7.68
C ASP A 185 -4.75 40.59 -7.28
N ILE A 186 -3.49 40.85 -6.91
CA ILE A 186 -3.03 42.23 -6.59
C ILE A 186 -2.94 43.09 -7.86
N LEU A 187 -2.71 42.49 -9.04
CA LEU A 187 -2.70 43.23 -10.29
C LEU A 187 -4.12 43.61 -10.74
N ASP A 188 -5.13 42.80 -10.41
CA ASP A 188 -6.53 43.14 -10.70
C ASP A 188 -7.02 44.31 -9.83
N ASP A 189 -6.60 44.38 -8.57
CA ASP A 189 -6.91 45.51 -7.68
C ASP A 189 -6.24 46.83 -8.14
N VAL A 190 -5.00 46.79 -8.63
CA VAL A 190 -4.30 47.98 -9.17
C VAL A 190 -4.95 48.48 -10.47
N VAL A 191 -5.53 47.59 -11.28
CA VAL A 191 -6.28 47.98 -12.49
C VAL A 191 -7.60 48.67 -12.12
N ILE A 192 -8.26 48.26 -11.04
CA ILE A 192 -9.49 48.91 -10.54
C ILE A 192 -9.19 50.32 -10.00
N GLU A 193 -8.12 50.50 -9.20
CA GLU A 193 -7.73 51.84 -8.72
C GLU A 193 -7.32 52.78 -9.85
N CYS A 194 -6.55 52.30 -10.84
CA CYS A 194 -6.18 53.09 -12.01
C CYS A 194 -7.41 53.48 -12.87
N GLY A 195 -8.44 52.62 -12.91
CA GLY A 195 -9.72 52.91 -13.58
C GLY A 195 -10.53 53.99 -12.86
N ALA A 196 -10.56 53.96 -11.52
CA ALA A 196 -11.25 54.96 -10.71
C ALA A 196 -10.63 56.36 -10.84
N LEU A 197 -9.29 56.45 -10.84
CA LEU A 197 -8.58 57.72 -11.01
C LEU A 197 -8.81 58.35 -12.39
N LYS A 198 -8.91 57.55 -13.47
CA LYS A 198 -9.26 58.05 -14.81
C LYS A 198 -10.68 58.62 -14.89
N ASN A 199 -11.63 58.11 -14.10
CA ASN A 199 -12.99 58.61 -14.08
C ASN A 199 -13.14 59.87 -13.23
N LEU A 200 -12.35 60.02 -12.16
CA LEU A 200 -12.30 61.25 -11.36
C LEU A 200 -11.69 62.42 -12.14
N CYS A 201 -10.66 62.17 -12.98
CA CYS A 201 -10.10 63.20 -13.85
C CYS A 201 -11.08 63.70 -14.93
N LYS A 202 -12.10 62.92 -15.31
CA LYS A 202 -13.13 63.34 -16.28
C LYS A 202 -14.22 64.21 -15.66
N SER A 203 -14.44 64.13 -14.34
CA SER A 203 -15.45 64.96 -13.65
C SER A 203 -14.92 66.31 -13.19
N VAL A 204 -13.61 66.55 -13.25
CA VAL A 204 -12.95 67.79 -12.76
C VAL A 204 -12.53 68.71 -13.93
N VAL A 205 -12.89 68.40 -15.18
CA VAL A 205 -12.73 69.33 -16.30
C VAL A 205 -14.02 70.14 -16.47
N PRO A 206 -14.11 71.39 -16.00
CA PRO A 206 -15.22 72.27 -16.35
C PRO A 206 -15.17 72.60 -17.85
N LYS A 207 -16.35 72.76 -18.48
CA LYS A 207 -16.49 73.22 -19.87
C LYS A 207 -15.82 74.57 -20.10
#